data_AF-A0A6I9P039-F1
#
_entry.id   AF-A0A6I9P039-F1
#
_cell.length_a   1.000
_cell.length_b   1.000
_cell.length_c   1.000
_cell.angle_alpha   90.00
_cell.angle_beta   90.00
_cell.angle_gamma   90.00
#
_symmetry.space_group_name_H-M   'P 1'
#
loop_
_entity.id
_entity.type
_entity.pdbx_description
1 polymer ?
#
loop_
_entity_poly.entity_id
_entity_poly.type
_entity_poly.pdbx_seq_one_letter_code
_entity_poly.pdbx_strand_id
1 'polypeptide(L)'
;MVPKSLYRTAEELESEENRLLTDSIYKCASIFKGAPYEMLIEITEASAVITWDFDVCKGDVHFNIYHSKRVPQPPKKDTLGAHGITSPGAVNAQMIDRNWVLGQDYSLVEKALICKEGESVQVRELSNGTITCLYT
;
A
#
# COMPACT_ATOMS: atom_id res chain seq x y z
N MET A 1 -24.40 31.14 -16.62
CA MET A 1 -24.34 30.85 -15.17
C MET A 1 -24.58 29.37 -14.97
N VAL A 2 -23.76 28.70 -14.16
CA VAL A 2 -23.99 27.29 -13.80
C VAL A 2 -24.98 27.23 -12.63
N PRO A 3 -26.05 26.43 -12.70
CA PRO A 3 -27.02 26.25 -11.61
C PRO A 3 -26.36 25.82 -10.29
N LYS A 4 -26.80 26.38 -9.15
CA LYS A 4 -26.29 26.01 -7.82
C LYS A 4 -26.48 24.53 -7.49
N SER A 5 -27.49 23.88 -8.08
CA SER A 5 -27.74 22.44 -7.95
C SER A 5 -26.66 21.56 -8.61
N LEU A 6 -25.77 22.16 -9.42
CA LEU A 6 -24.64 21.48 -10.04
C LEU A 6 -23.31 21.84 -9.35
N TYR A 7 -23.34 22.61 -8.26
CA TYR A 7 -22.15 22.87 -7.48
C TYR A 7 -21.89 21.63 -6.63
N ARG A 8 -20.73 21.02 -6.83
CA ARG A 8 -20.25 19.95 -5.97
C ARG A 8 -19.58 20.54 -4.74
N THR A 9 -19.70 19.88 -3.60
CA THR A 9 -18.96 20.29 -2.40
C THR A 9 -17.48 19.89 -2.53
N ALA A 10 -16.62 20.50 -1.73
CA ALA A 10 -15.20 20.12 -1.69
C ALA A 10 -15.05 18.66 -1.25
N GLU A 11 -15.86 18.19 -0.29
CA GLU A 11 -15.81 16.80 0.16
C GLU A 11 -16.25 15.80 -0.93
N GLU A 12 -17.23 16.15 -1.78
CA GLU A 12 -17.64 15.30 -2.90
C GLU A 12 -16.54 15.18 -3.96
N LEU A 13 -15.79 16.25 -4.21
CA LEU A 13 -14.67 16.25 -5.15
C LEU A 13 -13.50 15.40 -4.63
N GLU A 14 -13.15 15.56 -3.34
CA GLU A 14 -12.11 14.77 -2.67
C GLU A 14 -12.49 13.28 -2.57
N SER A 15 -13.76 12.97 -2.35
CA SER A 15 -14.28 11.59 -2.34
C SER A 15 -14.17 10.93 -3.71
N GLU A 16 -14.56 11.63 -4.78
CA GLU A 16 -14.42 11.13 -6.16
C GLU A 16 -12.95 11.01 -6.59
N GLU A 17 -12.10 11.95 -6.20
CA GLU A 17 -10.65 11.87 -6.45
C GLU A 17 -10.04 10.67 -5.71
N ASN A 18 -10.40 10.44 -4.45
CA ASN A 18 -10.00 9.24 -3.71
C ASN A 18 -10.51 7.95 -4.37
N ARG A 19 -11.73 7.96 -4.93
CA ARG A 19 -12.30 6.82 -5.66
C ARG A 19 -11.58 6.54 -6.99
N LEU A 20 -11.32 7.57 -7.78
CA LEU A 20 -10.56 7.47 -9.02
C LEU A 20 -9.10 7.08 -8.76
N LEU A 21 -8.52 7.58 -7.67
CA LEU A 21 -7.25 7.12 -7.16
C LEU A 21 -7.36 5.64 -6.84
N THR A 22 -8.36 5.16 -6.06
CA THR A 22 -8.51 3.72 -5.74
C THR A 22 -8.64 2.82 -6.96
N ASP A 23 -9.23 3.30 -8.06
CA ASP A 23 -9.37 2.53 -9.30
C ASP A 23 -8.11 2.54 -10.19
N SER A 24 -7.16 3.44 -9.95
CA SER A 24 -5.88 3.46 -10.68
C SER A 24 -4.95 2.35 -10.20
N ILE A 25 -4.35 1.62 -11.15
CA ILE A 25 -3.31 0.63 -10.88
C ILE A 25 -1.95 1.28 -10.52
N TYR A 26 -1.78 2.57 -10.82
CA TYR A 26 -0.58 3.34 -10.45
C TYR A 26 -0.88 4.26 -9.27
N LYS A 27 0.03 4.25 -8.29
CA LYS A 27 -0.04 5.02 -7.05
C LYS A 27 1.29 5.68 -6.75
N CYS A 28 1.24 6.89 -6.23
CA CYS A 28 2.41 7.56 -5.67
C CYS A 28 2.39 7.43 -4.14
N ALA A 29 3.55 7.16 -3.55
CA ALA A 29 3.74 7.14 -2.10
C ALA A 29 5.01 7.89 -1.72
N SER A 30 4.99 8.57 -0.57
CA SER A 30 6.17 9.15 0.06
C SER A 30 6.54 8.30 1.26
N ILE A 31 7.76 7.74 1.26
CA ILE A 31 8.25 6.88 2.32
C ILE A 31 9.20 7.69 3.20
N PHE A 32 9.00 7.62 4.50
CA PHE A 32 9.84 8.32 5.47
C PHE A 32 10.63 7.31 6.29
N LYS A 33 11.84 7.68 6.70
CA LYS A 33 12.69 6.82 7.52
C LYS A 33 11.95 6.38 8.79
N GLY A 34 11.84 5.07 8.98
CA GLY A 34 11.13 4.47 10.12
C GLY A 34 9.62 4.38 9.97
N ALA A 35 9.05 4.81 8.84
CA ALA A 35 7.64 4.72 8.52
C ALA A 35 7.48 4.06 7.14
N PRO A 36 7.51 2.71 7.08
CA PRO A 36 7.40 2.01 5.81
C PRO A 36 6.03 2.17 5.18
N TYR A 37 5.97 1.96 3.87
CA TYR A 37 4.72 1.87 3.10
C TYR A 37 4.40 0.39 2.87
N GLU A 38 3.22 -0.04 3.33
CA GLU A 38 2.75 -1.42 3.25
C GLU A 38 1.55 -1.53 2.31
N MET A 39 1.56 -2.55 1.44
CA MET A 39 0.45 -2.86 0.54
C MET A 39 0.10 -4.35 0.62
N LEU A 40 -1.16 -4.67 0.89
CA LEU A 40 -1.68 -6.03 0.87
C LEU A 40 -2.41 -6.29 -0.44
N ILE A 41 -2.07 -7.41 -1.06
CA ILE A 41 -2.77 -7.92 -2.24
C ILE A 41 -3.29 -9.31 -1.92
N GLU A 42 -4.62 -9.44 -1.94
CA GLU A 42 -5.29 -10.72 -1.84
C GLU A 42 -5.35 -11.38 -3.22
N ILE A 43 -4.93 -12.64 -3.29
CA ILE A 43 -4.83 -13.39 -4.54
C ILE A 43 -5.77 -14.57 -4.42
N THR A 44 -6.92 -14.44 -5.07
CA THR A 44 -7.99 -15.43 -5.02
C THR A 44 -7.84 -16.51 -6.10
N GLU A 45 -7.07 -16.21 -7.15
CA GLU A 45 -6.84 -17.12 -8.28
C GLU A 45 -5.53 -17.87 -8.12
N ALA A 46 -5.60 -19.21 -8.18
CA ALA A 46 -4.42 -20.05 -8.10
C ALA A 46 -3.52 -19.84 -9.33
N SER A 47 -2.21 -19.77 -9.12
CA SER A 47 -1.22 -19.55 -10.18
C SER A 47 -1.31 -18.17 -10.85
N ALA A 48 -1.94 -17.19 -10.20
CA ALA A 48 -1.87 -15.81 -10.64
C ALA A 48 -0.41 -15.32 -10.64
N VAL A 49 -0.11 -14.41 -11.56
CA VAL A 49 1.19 -13.74 -11.64
C VAL A 49 0.99 -12.28 -11.27
N ILE A 50 1.72 -11.81 -10.27
CA ILE A 50 1.77 -10.39 -9.95
C ILE A 50 2.95 -9.76 -10.70
N THR A 51 2.67 -8.64 -11.36
CA THR A 51 3.69 -7.81 -12.00
C THR A 51 3.77 -6.47 -11.30
N TRP A 52 4.95 -6.14 -10.77
CA TRP A 52 5.25 -4.84 -10.16
C TRP A 52 5.98 -3.98 -11.18
N ASP A 53 5.59 -2.71 -11.24
CA ASP A 53 6.21 -1.67 -12.07
C ASP A 53 6.17 -0.35 -11.29
N PHE A 54 7.33 0.21 -10.96
CA PHE A 54 7.42 1.48 -10.25
C PHE A 54 8.72 2.22 -10.53
N ASP A 55 8.67 3.55 -10.40
CA ASP A 55 9.81 4.44 -10.50
C ASP A 55 10.23 4.97 -9.11
N VAL A 56 11.54 5.00 -8.86
CA VAL A 56 12.10 5.57 -7.63
C VAL A 56 12.45 7.04 -7.85
N CYS A 57 11.55 7.93 -7.48
CA CYS A 57 11.73 9.36 -7.75
C CYS A 57 12.79 10.04 -6.85
N LYS A 58 12.93 9.62 -5.59
CA LYS A 58 13.79 10.30 -4.61
C LYS A 58 14.23 9.39 -3.47
N GLY A 59 15.54 9.32 -3.24
CA GLY A 59 16.15 8.47 -2.23
C GLY A 59 16.09 6.99 -2.59
N ASP A 60 17.05 6.23 -2.07
CA ASP A 60 17.04 4.77 -2.19
C ASP A 60 15.88 4.19 -1.39
N VAL A 61 15.26 3.13 -1.91
CA VAL A 61 14.17 2.39 -1.26
C VAL A 61 14.51 0.91 -1.21
N HIS A 62 14.13 0.23 -0.14
CA HIS A 62 14.15 -1.24 -0.11
C HIS A 62 12.77 -1.76 -0.44
N PHE A 63 12.69 -2.59 -1.48
CA PHE A 63 11.49 -3.30 -1.88
C PHE A 63 11.54 -4.74 -1.38
N ASN A 64 10.53 -5.12 -0.60
CA ASN A 64 10.38 -6.46 -0.05
C ASN A 64 9.00 -7.02 -0.39
N ILE A 65 8.96 -8.28 -0.80
CA ILE A 65 7.73 -9.03 -1.00
C ILE A 65 7.67 -10.11 0.08
N TYR A 66 6.52 -10.26 0.73
CA TYR A 66 6.27 -11.30 1.71
C TYR A 66 5.04 -12.12 1.32
N HIS A 67 5.11 -13.44 1.49
CA HIS A 67 3.91 -14.26 1.55
C HIS A 67 3.39 -14.30 2.97
N SER A 68 2.12 -13.97 3.15
CA SER A 68 1.44 -14.19 4.41
C SER A 68 0.68 -15.51 4.38
N LYS A 69 0.79 -16.30 5.46
CA LYS A 69 -0.01 -17.51 5.65
C LYS A 69 -1.40 -17.23 6.23
N ARG A 70 -1.64 -15.98 6.65
CA ARG A 70 -2.91 -15.51 7.22
C ARG A 70 -3.35 -14.24 6.52
N VAL A 71 -4.64 -14.05 6.31
CA VAL A 71 -5.15 -12.77 5.82
C VAL A 71 -4.97 -11.73 6.93
N PRO A 72 -4.21 -10.64 6.72
CA PRO A 72 -4.15 -9.55 7.69
C PRO A 72 -5.55 -9.03 7.95
N GLN A 73 -5.92 -8.87 9.21
CA GLN A 73 -7.18 -8.20 9.52
C GLN A 73 -7.01 -6.71 9.31
N PRO A 74 -8.00 -6.01 8.72
CA PRO A 74 -7.94 -4.57 8.62
C PRO A 74 -7.73 -3.98 10.03
N PRO A 75 -6.89 -2.93 10.17
CA PRO A 75 -6.67 -2.31 11.46
C PRO A 75 -8.02 -1.91 12.05
N LYS A 76 -8.29 -2.38 13.27
CA LYS A 76 -9.50 -1.98 13.99
C LYS A 76 -9.45 -0.47 14.14
N LYS A 77 -10.41 0.22 13.51
CA LYS A 77 -10.61 1.65 13.73
C LYS A 77 -11.05 1.79 15.18
N ASP A 78 -10.15 2.17 16.07
CA ASP A 78 -10.50 2.48 17.45
C ASP A 78 -11.48 3.67 17.41
N THR A 79 -12.76 3.38 17.67
CA THR A 79 -13.83 4.36 17.78
C THR A 79 -13.71 5.12 19.11
N LEU A 80 -12.55 5.70 19.40
CA LEU A 80 -12.32 6.55 20.58
C LEU A 80 -11.30 7.64 20.21
N GLY A 81 -11.79 8.73 19.63
CA GLY A 81 -10.96 9.89 19.32
C GLY A 81 -11.60 10.83 18.31
N ALA A 82 -12.79 11.37 18.64
CA ALA A 82 -13.19 12.64 18.06
C ALA A 82 -12.06 13.66 18.36
N HIS A 83 -11.57 14.36 17.34
CA HIS A 83 -10.45 15.31 17.37
C HIS A 83 -9.05 14.70 17.26
N GLY A 84 -8.76 14.04 16.13
CA GLY A 84 -7.41 13.84 15.63
C GLY A 84 -7.24 14.60 14.32
N ILE A 85 -6.35 15.59 14.29
CA ILE A 85 -5.93 16.29 13.08
C ILE A 85 -5.50 15.23 12.06
N THR A 86 -6.19 15.15 10.92
CA THR A 86 -5.75 14.36 9.78
C THR A 86 -4.47 14.99 9.24
N SER A 87 -3.32 14.62 9.79
CA SER A 87 -2.03 14.90 9.15
C SER A 87 -2.04 14.21 7.77
N PRO A 88 -1.53 14.86 6.71
CA PRO A 88 -1.46 14.31 5.35
C PRO A 88 -0.41 13.17 5.22
N GLY A 89 -0.19 12.38 6.28
CA GLY A 89 0.67 11.20 6.33
C GLY A 89 -0.06 9.94 6.82
N ALA A 90 -1.38 9.99 6.97
CA ALA A 90 -2.21 8.94 7.57
C ALA A 90 -2.67 7.84 6.58
N VAL A 91 -1.80 7.40 5.67
CA VAL A 91 -2.12 6.31 4.72
C VAL A 91 -1.31 5.02 4.94
N ASN A 92 -0.37 5.02 5.88
CA ASN A 92 0.43 3.82 6.17
C ASN A 92 -0.30 2.99 7.22
N ALA A 93 -1.35 2.29 6.81
CA ALA A 93 -1.95 1.26 7.63
C ALA A 93 -0.91 0.15 7.85
N GLN A 94 -0.45 -0.03 9.09
CA GLN A 94 0.42 -1.16 9.42
C GLN A 94 -0.38 -2.45 9.21
N MET A 95 -0.02 -3.23 8.19
CA MET A 95 -0.72 -4.44 7.77
C MET A 95 -0.13 -5.68 8.40
N ILE A 96 1.20 -5.70 8.59
CA ILE A 96 1.86 -6.75 9.37
C ILE A 96 1.62 -6.49 10.87
N ASP A 97 0.80 -7.34 11.48
CA ASP A 97 0.51 -7.27 12.91
C ASP A 97 1.81 -7.40 13.71
N ARG A 98 1.94 -6.61 14.78
CA ARG A 98 3.15 -6.59 15.62
C ARG A 98 3.47 -7.94 16.27
N ASN A 99 2.48 -8.82 16.40
CA ASN A 99 2.63 -10.15 16.96
C ASN A 99 3.00 -11.20 15.89
N TRP A 100 3.06 -10.84 14.61
CA TRP A 100 3.47 -11.75 13.55
C TRP A 100 4.97 -11.97 13.57
N VAL A 101 5.37 -13.22 13.40
CA VAL A 101 6.76 -13.65 13.43
C VAL A 101 7.21 -14.07 12.03
N LEU A 102 8.32 -13.47 11.55
CA LEU A 102 8.96 -13.82 10.29
C LEU A 102 9.37 -15.30 10.26
N GLY A 103 9.05 -15.99 9.16
CA GLY A 103 9.22 -17.44 8.99
C GLY A 103 8.03 -18.26 9.51
N GLN A 104 7.25 -17.72 10.45
CA GLN A 104 6.08 -18.39 11.01
C GLN A 104 4.79 -17.91 10.36
N ASP A 105 4.41 -16.65 10.55
CA ASP A 105 3.14 -16.07 10.07
C ASP A 105 3.28 -15.53 8.63
N TYR A 106 4.45 -15.00 8.29
CA TYR A 106 4.80 -14.51 6.97
C TYR A 106 6.24 -14.85 6.63
N SER A 107 6.59 -14.94 5.35
CA SER A 107 7.95 -15.27 4.88
C SER A 107 8.37 -14.36 3.74
N LEU A 108 9.63 -13.92 3.75
CA LEU A 108 10.21 -13.13 2.67
C LEU A 108 10.27 -13.96 1.39
N VAL A 109 9.82 -13.37 0.29
CA VAL A 109 10.05 -13.86 -1.06
C VAL A 109 11.45 -13.43 -1.46
N GLU A 110 12.32 -14.41 -1.66
CA GLU A 110 13.70 -14.23 -2.10
C GLU A 110 14.47 -13.12 -1.35
N LYS A 111 15.31 -12.35 -2.05
CA LYS A 111 16.18 -11.31 -1.49
C LYS A 111 15.56 -9.94 -1.71
N ALA A 112 15.51 -9.12 -0.66
CA ALA A 112 15.16 -7.71 -0.72
C ALA A 112 15.89 -6.99 -1.86
N LEU A 113 15.17 -6.21 -2.66
CA LEU A 113 15.75 -5.40 -3.72
C LEU A 113 16.05 -4.01 -3.17
N ILE A 114 17.30 -3.56 -3.34
CA ILE A 114 17.68 -2.16 -3.09
C ILE A 114 17.51 -1.43 -4.40
N CYS A 115 16.51 -0.55 -4.47
CA CYS A 115 16.23 0.26 -5.64
C CYS A 115 16.81 1.67 -5.43
N LYS A 116 17.60 2.14 -6.39
CA LYS A 116 18.31 3.42 -6.32
C LYS A 116 17.46 4.56 -6.85
N GLU A 117 17.73 5.76 -6.37
CA GLU A 117 17.13 6.97 -6.91
C GLU A 117 17.32 7.06 -8.44
N GLY A 118 16.21 7.27 -9.15
CA GLY A 118 16.15 7.34 -10.61
C GLY A 118 15.95 6.00 -11.32
N GLU A 119 15.88 4.88 -10.60
CA GLU A 119 15.62 3.56 -11.22
C GLU A 119 14.14 3.35 -11.53
N SER A 120 13.88 2.74 -12.68
CA SER A 120 12.60 2.10 -13.02
C SER A 120 12.72 0.60 -12.76
N VAL A 121 11.84 0.06 -11.93
CA VAL A 121 11.91 -1.32 -11.44
C VAL A 121 10.72 -2.11 -11.95
N GLN A 122 11.01 -3.26 -12.57
CA GLN A 122 10.00 -4.19 -13.04
C GLN A 122 10.27 -5.60 -12.48
N VAL A 123 9.31 -6.16 -11.74
CA VAL A 123 9.43 -7.45 -11.07
C VAL A 123 8.21 -8.32 -11.36
N ARG A 124 8.38 -9.63 -11.49
CA ARG A 124 7.30 -10.60 -11.70
C ARG A 124 7.40 -11.71 -10.67
N GLU A 125 6.30 -12.03 -10.01
CA GLU A 125 6.24 -13.06 -8.99
C GLU A 125 5.10 -14.05 -9.27
N LEU A 126 5.42 -15.35 -9.18
CA LEU A 126 4.42 -16.42 -9.20
C LEU A 126 3.77 -16.50 -7.84
N SER A 127 2.46 -16.29 -7.79
CA SER A 127 1.78 -16.11 -6.53
C SER A 127 0.87 -17.27 -6.17
N ASN A 128 0.93 -17.68 -4.91
CA ASN A 128 -0.05 -18.56 -4.28
C ASN A 128 -0.35 -18.00 -2.88
N GLY A 129 -1.60 -17.61 -2.63
CA GLY A 129 -2.04 -17.02 -1.36
C GLY A 129 -1.80 -15.50 -1.26
N THR A 130 -1.86 -14.94 -0.06
CA THR A 130 -1.82 -13.49 0.17
C THR A 130 -0.40 -12.93 0.11
N ILE A 131 -0.20 -11.83 -0.63
CA ILE A 131 1.09 -11.13 -0.72
C ILE A 131 1.03 -9.80 0.02
N THR A 132 2.02 -9.52 0.86
CA THR A 132 2.25 -8.22 1.48
C THR A 132 3.55 -7.63 0.94
N CYS A 133 3.48 -6.43 0.38
CA CYS A 133 4.62 -5.67 -0.08
C CYS A 133 4.99 -4.60 0.96
N LEU A 134 6.28 -4.41 1.19
CA LEU A 134 6.83 -3.45 2.13
C LEU A 134 7.94 -2.63 1.46
N TYR A 135 7.76 -1.32 1.45
CA TYR A 135 8.78 -0.36 1.04
C TYR A 135 9.34 0.38 2.28
N THR A 136 10.65 0.32 2.50
CA THR A 136 11.34 0.97 3.64
C THR A 136 12.47 1.90 3.21
#